data_AF-A0ABC8QML3-F1
#
_entry.id   AF-A0ABC8QML3-F1
#
_cell.length_a   1.000
_cell.length_b   1.000
_cell.length_c   1.000
_cell.angle_alpha   90.00
_cell.angle_beta   90.00
_cell.angle_gamma   90.00
#
_symmetry.space_group_name_H-M   'P 1'
#
loop_
_entity.id
_entity.type
_entity.pdbx_description
1 polymer ?
#
loop_
_entity_poly.entity_id
_entity_poly.type
_entity_poly.pdbx_seq_one_letter_code
_entity_poly.pdbx_strand_id
1 'polypeptide(L)'
;MRPFYERWKMLEKEVIEPRNFERQNIFQSRNSFYRYDLEPFRVRRKDFWLLSTVTKLLREFIPRLSHAADGLIFQGWDDPYIPRTHEGLLKWKYPEMNSVDFLFEINDNRQQLFLYERGKKKLMEGNRVIFPGE
;
A
#
# COMPACT_ATOMS: atom_id res chain seq x y z
N MET A 1 -26.12 -2.85 1.46
CA MET A 1 -24.91 -3.59 1.03
C MET A 1 -24.31 -4.30 2.22
N ARG A 2 -23.63 -5.44 2.02
CA ARG A 2 -23.02 -6.20 3.12
C ARG A 2 -21.84 -5.45 3.76
N PRO A 3 -21.66 -5.53 5.09
CA PRO A 3 -20.54 -4.91 5.80
C PRO A 3 -19.20 -5.54 5.38
N PHE A 4 -18.09 -4.84 5.68
CA PHE A 4 -16.75 -5.31 5.31
C PHE A 4 -16.43 -6.71 5.85
N TYR A 5 -16.77 -7.02 7.11
CA TYR A 5 -16.47 -8.33 7.68
C TYR A 5 -17.14 -9.51 6.96
N GLU A 6 -18.35 -9.32 6.44
CA GLU A 6 -19.04 -10.35 5.67
C GLU A 6 -18.35 -10.56 4.33
N ARG A 7 -18.05 -9.46 3.64
CA ARG A 7 -17.32 -9.50 2.36
C ARG A 7 -15.94 -10.14 2.54
N TRP A 8 -15.26 -9.82 3.63
CA TRP A 8 -13.99 -10.40 4.03
C TRP A 8 -14.07 -11.92 4.22
N LYS A 9 -15.09 -12.38 4.95
CA LYS A 9 -15.34 -13.80 5.21
C LYS A 9 -15.77 -14.55 3.94
N MET A 10 -16.56 -13.92 3.07
CA MET A 10 -16.95 -14.50 1.78
C MET A 10 -15.73 -14.71 0.89
N LEU A 11 -14.82 -13.73 0.81
CA LEU A 11 -13.59 -13.86 0.02
C LEU A 11 -12.73 -15.03 0.51
N GLU A 12 -12.62 -15.23 1.83
CA GLU A 12 -11.95 -16.41 2.38
C GLU A 12 -12.60 -17.71 1.88
N LYS A 13 -13.91 -17.85 2.11
CA LYS A 13 -14.65 -19.10 1.88
C LYS A 13 -14.85 -19.45 0.41
N GLU A 14 -15.09 -18.44 -0.42
CA GLU A 14 -15.51 -18.64 -1.80
C GLU A 14 -14.32 -18.60 -2.77
N VAL A 15 -13.18 -18.01 -2.37
CA VAL A 15 -12.03 -17.83 -3.26
C VAL A 15 -10.75 -18.45 -2.70
N ILE A 16 -10.38 -18.12 -1.46
CA ILE A 16 -9.07 -18.49 -0.91
C ILE A 16 -9.04 -19.96 -0.49
N GLU A 17 -10.02 -20.41 0.29
CA GLU A 17 -10.13 -21.80 0.77
C GLU A 17 -10.23 -22.81 -0.40
N PRO A 18 -11.13 -22.64 -1.40
CA PRO A 18 -11.26 -23.61 -2.49
C PRO A 18 -9.98 -23.72 -3.31
N ARG A 19 -9.32 -22.59 -3.60
CA ARG A 19 -8.05 -22.55 -4.33
C ARG A 19 -6.93 -23.24 -3.57
N ASN A 20 -6.83 -23.01 -2.25
CA ASN A 20 -5.81 -23.66 -1.43
C ASN A 20 -6.04 -25.18 -1.35
N PHE A 21 -7.30 -25.61 -1.22
CA PHE A 21 -7.67 -27.02 -1.21
C PHE A 21 -7.34 -27.70 -2.54
N GLU A 22 -7.76 -27.10 -3.66
CA GLU A 22 -7.46 -27.63 -5.00
C GLU A 22 -5.94 -27.71 -5.22
N ARG A 23 -5.20 -26.66 -4.87
CA ARG A 23 -3.74 -26.65 -4.94
C ARG A 23 -3.14 -27.83 -4.19
N GLN A 24 -3.52 -28.05 -2.92
CA GLN A 24 -2.99 -29.16 -2.12
C GLN A 24 -3.30 -30.53 -2.74
N ASN A 25 -4.50 -30.72 -3.28
CA ASN A 25 -4.89 -31.97 -3.95
C ASN A 25 -4.11 -32.20 -5.25
N ILE A 26 -3.90 -31.14 -6.03
CA ILE A 26 -3.12 -31.18 -7.28
C ILE A 26 -1.66 -31.52 -7.00
N PHE A 27 -1.06 -30.99 -5.92
CA PHE A 27 0.30 -31.35 -5.54
C PHE A 27 0.45 -32.85 -5.18
N GLN A 28 -0.63 -33.49 -4.71
CA GLN A 28 -0.65 -34.92 -4.40
C GLN A 28 -0.99 -35.81 -5.62
N SER A 29 -1.62 -35.25 -6.65
CA SER A 29 -1.95 -35.94 -7.90
C SER A 29 -0.82 -35.82 -8.91
N ARG A 30 -0.35 -36.95 -9.45
CA ARG A 30 0.71 -36.98 -10.47
C ARG A 30 0.30 -36.41 -11.84
N ASN A 31 -1.00 -36.25 -12.11
CA ASN A 31 -1.54 -35.81 -13.39
C ASN A 31 -2.56 -34.69 -13.22
N SER A 32 -2.10 -33.46 -12.99
CA SER A 32 -2.97 -32.27 -12.99
C SER A 32 -2.84 -31.50 -14.29
N PHE A 33 -3.99 -31.17 -14.89
CA PHE A 33 -4.07 -30.27 -16.04
C PHE A 33 -3.72 -28.81 -15.69
N TYR A 34 -3.77 -28.45 -14.40
CA TYR A 34 -3.49 -27.10 -13.92
C TYR A 34 -2.19 -27.05 -13.10
N ARG A 35 -1.32 -26.09 -13.43
CA ARG A 35 0.00 -25.90 -12.83
C ARG A 35 0.12 -24.55 -12.12
N TYR A 36 -0.03 -24.59 -10.81
CA TYR A 36 0.10 -23.43 -9.92
C TYR A 36 1.47 -22.74 -9.97
N ASP A 37 2.51 -23.45 -10.38
CA ASP A 37 3.88 -22.93 -10.48
C ASP A 37 4.11 -22.13 -11.78
N LEU A 38 3.23 -22.29 -12.78
CA LEU A 38 3.24 -21.52 -14.03
C LEU A 38 2.35 -20.27 -13.96
N GLU A 39 1.71 -20.00 -12.83
CA GLU A 39 0.90 -18.79 -12.69
C GLU A 39 1.77 -17.52 -12.73
N PRO A 40 1.36 -16.48 -13.46
CA PRO A 40 2.12 -15.24 -13.55
C PRO A 40 2.21 -14.49 -12.21
N PHE A 41 1.33 -14.80 -11.27
CA PHE A 41 1.32 -14.22 -9.93
C PHE A 41 0.71 -15.19 -8.92
N ARG A 42 1.04 -14.97 -7.64
CA ARG A 42 0.43 -15.71 -6.52
C ARG A 42 -0.71 -14.93 -5.91
N VAL A 43 -1.81 -15.61 -5.64
CA VAL A 43 -2.94 -15.05 -4.89
C VAL A 43 -2.70 -15.27 -3.39
N ARG A 44 -2.74 -14.19 -2.61
CA ARG A 44 -2.73 -14.21 -1.15
C ARG A 44 -3.76 -13.23 -0.63
N ARG A 45 -4.42 -13.59 0.46
CA ARG A 45 -5.34 -12.69 1.15
C ARG A 45 -4.57 -11.69 2.02
N LYS A 46 -5.01 -10.43 2.05
CA LYS A 46 -4.38 -9.35 2.84
C LYS A 46 -4.96 -9.24 4.25
N ASP A 47 -4.33 -9.79 5.26
CA ASP A 47 -4.88 -9.76 6.62
C ASP A 47 -5.17 -8.33 7.16
N PHE A 48 -6.18 -8.26 8.02
CA PHE A 48 -6.57 -7.07 8.77
C PHE A 48 -6.43 -7.35 10.26
N TRP A 49 -6.03 -6.33 11.02
CA TRP A 49 -5.85 -6.41 12.46
C TRP A 49 -6.63 -5.31 13.17
N LEU A 50 -6.87 -5.51 14.47
CA LEU A 50 -7.52 -4.52 15.32
C LEU A 50 -6.67 -3.25 15.42
N LEU A 51 -7.35 -2.10 15.59
CA LEU A 51 -6.70 -0.79 15.71
C LEU A 51 -5.64 -0.74 16.81
N SER A 52 -5.83 -1.48 17.91
CA SER A 52 -4.88 -1.59 19.01
C SER A 52 -3.51 -2.16 18.61
N THR A 53 -3.42 -2.84 17.47
CA THR A 53 -2.19 -3.50 16.99
C THR A 53 -1.33 -2.61 16.09
N VAL A 54 -1.75 -1.38 15.79
CA VAL A 54 -1.08 -0.46 14.87
C VAL A 54 0.41 -0.31 15.17
N THR A 55 0.80 -0.09 16.43
CA THR A 55 2.21 0.06 16.81
C THR A 55 3.04 -1.18 16.48
N LYS A 56 2.46 -2.37 16.70
CA LYS A 56 3.11 -3.65 16.38
C LYS A 56 3.22 -3.83 14.86
N LEU A 57 2.19 -3.46 14.10
CA LEU A 57 2.23 -3.54 12.65
C LEU A 57 3.34 -2.67 12.07
N LEU A 58 3.43 -1.42 12.52
CA LEU A 58 4.44 -0.46 12.03
C LEU A 58 5.87 -0.90 12.36
N ARG A 59 6.10 -1.43 13.58
CA ARG A 59 7.46 -1.74 14.07
C ARG A 59 7.95 -3.15 13.72
N GLU A 60 7.06 -4.14 13.70
CA GLU A 60 7.46 -5.54 13.57
C GLU A 60 6.99 -6.17 12.26
N PHE A 61 5.76 -5.86 11.84
CA PHE A 61 5.17 -6.54 10.69
C PHE A 61 5.62 -5.94 9.36
N ILE A 62 5.51 -4.62 9.20
CA ILE A 62 5.86 -3.91 7.96
C ILE A 62 7.31 -4.16 7.55
N PRO A 63 8.31 -4.09 8.44
CA PRO A 63 9.71 -4.36 8.06
C PRO A 63 9.96 -5.80 7.60
N ARG A 64 9.05 -6.74 7.90
CA ARG A 64 9.15 -8.16 7.52
C ARG A 64 8.33 -8.49 6.27
N LEU A 65 7.66 -7.51 5.66
CA LEU A 65 6.88 -7.74 4.45
C LEU A 65 7.80 -8.10 3.27
N SER A 66 7.31 -8.99 2.42
CA SER A 66 7.99 -9.35 1.17
C SER A 66 7.82 -8.29 0.07
N HIS A 67 7.23 -7.15 0.39
CA HIS A 67 6.94 -6.05 -0.52
C HIS A 67 7.08 -4.71 0.23
N ALA A 68 7.35 -3.64 -0.51
CA ALA A 68 7.40 -2.30 0.05
C ALA A 68 6.01 -1.89 0.56
N ALA A 69 5.98 -1.20 1.70
CA ALA A 69 4.78 -0.62 2.28
C ALA A 69 5.05 0.84 2.67
N ASP A 70 4.11 1.71 2.37
CA ASP A 70 4.24 3.17 2.52
C ASP A 70 3.35 3.75 3.62
N GLY A 71 2.70 2.88 4.41
CA GLY A 71 1.89 3.26 5.55
C GLY A 71 0.78 2.26 5.86
N LEU A 72 -0.40 2.77 6.22
CA LEU A 72 -1.53 2.00 6.73
C LEU A 72 -2.84 2.38 6.02
N ILE A 73 -3.73 1.39 5.91
CA ILE A 73 -5.11 1.59 5.46
C ILE A 73 -6.04 1.21 6.61
N PHE A 74 -6.95 2.12 6.96
CA PHE A 74 -7.99 1.90 7.96
C PHE A 74 -9.33 1.67 7.26
N GLN A 75 -9.88 0.49 7.47
CA GLN A 75 -11.14 0.04 6.90
C GLN A 75 -12.13 -0.17 8.05
N GLY A 76 -13.28 0.51 8.01
CA GLY A 76 -14.35 0.25 8.96
C GLY A 76 -14.88 -1.18 8.82
N TRP A 77 -15.02 -1.87 9.96
CA TRP A 77 -15.39 -3.28 10.02
C TRP A 77 -16.83 -3.54 9.60
N ASP A 78 -17.72 -2.63 10.02
CA ASP A 78 -19.16 -2.68 9.75
C ASP A 78 -19.55 -1.82 8.54
N ASP A 79 -18.58 -1.18 7.88
CA ASP A 79 -18.86 -0.26 6.77
C ASP A 79 -19.29 -1.02 5.50
N PRO A 80 -20.39 -0.61 4.85
CA PRO A 80 -20.74 -1.11 3.54
C PRO A 80 -19.70 -0.64 2.51
N TYR A 81 -19.61 -1.35 1.39
CA TYR A 81 -18.79 -0.87 0.27
C TYR A 81 -19.39 0.42 -0.31
N ILE A 82 -18.57 1.45 -0.50
CA ILE A 82 -18.97 2.70 -1.15
C ILE A 82 -18.15 2.87 -2.42
N PRO A 83 -18.78 2.97 -3.60
CA PRO A 83 -18.05 3.24 -4.84
C PRO A 83 -17.52 4.68 -4.84
N ARG A 84 -16.36 4.89 -5.48
CA ARG A 84 -15.63 6.17 -5.54
C ARG A 84 -15.06 6.57 -4.17
N THR A 85 -15.13 7.85 -3.83
CA THR A 85 -14.58 8.39 -2.58
C THR A 85 -15.41 7.92 -1.40
N HIS A 86 -14.75 7.30 -0.43
CA HIS A 86 -15.32 6.90 0.84
C HIS A 86 -14.59 7.62 1.96
N GLU A 87 -15.29 8.49 2.69
CA GLU A 87 -14.69 9.33 3.74
C GLU A 87 -14.23 8.54 4.98
N GLY A 88 -14.88 7.41 5.27
CA GLY A 88 -14.46 6.47 6.33
C GLY A 88 -13.31 5.54 5.96
N LEU A 89 -12.92 5.43 4.68
CA LEU A 89 -11.75 4.66 4.26
C LEU A 89 -10.51 5.55 4.32
N LEU A 90 -9.71 5.39 5.36
CA LEU A 90 -8.55 6.26 5.59
C LEU A 90 -7.26 5.61 5.10
N LYS A 91 -6.40 6.42 4.50
CA LYS A 91 -5.01 6.08 4.19
C LYS A 91 -4.08 6.97 5.00
N TRP A 92 -3.13 6.36 5.69
CA TRP A 92 -2.07 7.05 6.41
C TRP A 92 -0.72 6.68 5.80
N LYS A 93 0.17 7.67 5.64
CA LYS A 93 1.53 7.49 5.12
C LYS A 93 2.55 8.04 6.11
N TYR A 94 3.77 7.48 6.07
CA TYR A 94 4.89 8.05 6.81
C TYR A 94 5.13 9.50 6.38
N PRO A 95 5.33 10.45 7.32
CA PRO A 95 5.61 11.85 7.00
C PRO A 95 6.77 12.01 6.02
N GLU A 96 7.80 11.18 6.17
CA GLU A 96 9.03 11.19 5.36
C GLU A 96 8.79 10.70 3.93
N MET A 97 7.68 10.00 3.68
CA MET A 97 7.27 9.54 2.34
C MET A 97 6.32 10.52 1.64
N ASN A 98 5.97 11.64 2.29
CA ASN A 98 5.24 12.72 1.63
C ASN A 98 6.25 13.65 0.96
N SER A 99 6.57 13.34 -0.30
CA SER A 99 7.45 14.17 -1.12
C SER A 99 6.68 15.33 -1.76
N VAL A 100 7.43 16.38 -2.09
CA VAL A 100 6.97 17.47 -2.94
C VAL A 100 7.95 17.61 -4.10
N ASP A 101 7.43 17.77 -5.30
CA ASP A 101 8.25 18.02 -6.48
C ASP A 101 8.58 19.52 -6.54
N PHE A 102 9.87 19.84 -6.69
CA PHE A 102 10.36 21.20 -6.83
C PHE A 102 11.29 21.33 -8.04
N LEU A 103 11.36 22.53 -8.60
CA LEU A 103 12.29 22.90 -9.64
C LEU A 103 13.56 23.48 -9.00
N PHE A 104 14.70 22.87 -9.30
CA PHE A 104 16.01 23.32 -8.87
C PHE A 104 16.74 24.01 -10.04
N GLU A 105 17.19 25.25 -9.83
CA GLU A 105 17.93 26.03 -10.82
C GLU A 105 19.24 26.56 -10.22
N ILE A 106 20.30 26.56 -11.03
CA ILE A 106 21.60 27.15 -10.70
C ILE A 106 21.84 28.30 -11.67
N ASN A 107 21.80 29.53 -11.17
CA ASN A 107 22.10 30.75 -11.93
C ASN A 107 23.25 31.49 -11.26
N ASP A 108 24.35 31.74 -11.96
CA ASP A 108 25.50 32.52 -11.46
C ASP A 108 25.98 32.10 -10.05
N ASN A 109 26.17 30.79 -9.83
CA ASN A 109 26.50 30.15 -8.54
C ASN A 109 25.45 30.31 -7.42
N ARG A 110 24.25 30.80 -7.73
CA ARG A 110 23.11 30.82 -6.79
C ARG A 110 22.23 29.60 -7.05
N GLN A 111 22.06 28.79 -6.02
CA GLN A 111 21.12 27.68 -5.99
C GLN A 111 19.74 28.21 -5.59
N GLN A 112 18.73 27.99 -6.43
CA GLN A 112 17.35 28.42 -6.20
C GLN A 112 16.39 27.24 -6.31
N LEU A 113 15.40 27.20 -5.43
CA LEU A 113 14.37 26.17 -5.36
C LEU A 113 13.01 26.81 -5.61
N PHE A 114 12.21 26.21 -6.50
CA PHE A 114 10.89 26.71 -6.83
C PHE A 114 9.82 25.63 -6.71
N LEU A 115 8.69 25.99 -6.14
CA LEU A 115 7.49 25.18 -6.09
C LEU A 115 6.45 25.70 -7.08
N TYR A 116 5.75 24.80 -7.77
CA TYR A 116 4.63 25.16 -8.63
C TYR A 116 3.34 25.12 -7.82
N GLU A 117 2.87 26.28 -7.36
CA GLU A 117 1.58 26.43 -6.69
C GLU A 117 0.56 27.03 -7.68
N ARG A 118 -0.48 26.27 -8.03
CA ARG A 118 -1.58 26.73 -8.91
C ARG A 118 -1.09 27.34 -10.25
N GLY A 119 -0.06 26.74 -10.84
CA GLY A 119 0.54 27.19 -12.10
C GLY A 119 1.49 28.38 -11.98
N LYS A 120 1.76 28.89 -10.77
CA LYS A 120 2.75 29.94 -10.53
C LYS A 120 4.02 29.36 -9.91
N LYS A 121 5.17 29.74 -10.47
CA LYS A 121 6.50 29.43 -9.94
C LYS A 121 6.73 30.30 -8.69
N LYS A 122 6.86 29.67 -7.52
CA LYS A 122 7.09 30.34 -6.24
C LYS A 122 8.46 29.96 -5.70
N LEU A 123 9.29 30.96 -5.41
CA LEU A 123 10.61 30.75 -4.82
C LEU A 123 10.48 30.25 -3.38
N MET A 124 11.19 29.18 -3.04
CA MET A 124 11.30 28.65 -1.68
C MET A 124 12.45 29.36 -0.95
N GLU A 125 12.21 30.61 -0.54
CA GLU A 125 13.21 31.42 0.17
C GLU A 125 13.74 30.72 1.44
N GLY A 126 15.04 30.84 1.69
CA GLY A 126 15.69 30.31 2.89
C GLY A 126 16.01 28.82 2.88
N ASN A 127 15.68 28.07 1.83
CA ASN A 127 15.97 26.64 1.72
C ASN A 127 17.27 26.41 0.91
N ARG A 128 18.10 25.46 1.35
CA ARG A 128 19.33 25.03 0.66
C ARG A 128 19.27 23.53 0.40
N VAL A 129 19.80 23.10 -0.74
CA VAL A 129 19.93 21.68 -1.05
C VAL A 129 21.18 21.15 -0.36
N ILE A 130 21.03 20.07 0.39
CA ILE A 130 22.13 19.32 0.99
C ILE A 130 22.12 17.95 0.33
N PHE A 131 23.20 17.61 -0.36
CA PHE A 131 23.39 16.26 -0.89
C PHE A 131 24.14 15.44 0.17
N PRO A 132 23.59 14.33 0.68
CA PRO A 132 24.30 13.48 1.62
C PRO A 132 25.54 12.86 0.94
N GLY A 133 26.75 13.22 1.37
CA GLY A 133 27.99 12.64 0.84
C GLY A 133 29.11 13.63 0.47
N GLU A 134 28.91 14.93 0.65
CA GLU A 134 29.96 15.98 0.63
C GLU A 134 30.16 16.58 2.02
#